data_AF-A0A382I1G9-F1
#
_entry.id   AF-A0A382I1G9-F1
#
_cell.length_a   1.000
_cell.length_b   1.000
_cell.length_c   1.000
_cell.angle_alpha   90.00
_cell.angle_beta   90.00
_cell.angle_gamma   90.00
#
_symmetry.space_group_name_H-M   'P 1'
#
loop_
_entity.id
_entity.type
_entity.pdbx_description
1 polymer ?
#
loop_
_entity_poly.entity_id
_entity_poly.type
_entity_poly.pdbx_seq_one_letter_code
_entity_poly.pdbx_strand_id
1 'polypeptide(L)' 'VETENEYWEDIPQDLFELLKTKIKDKKYEYTMAKGHLWLEIEISIEAEPEDKS' A
#
# COMPACT_ATOMS: atom_id res chain seq x y z
N VAL A 1 11.83 -20.61 -8.08
CA VAL A 1 11.86 -19.98 -6.75
C VAL A 1 10.44 -19.56 -6.46
N GLU A 2 9.70 -20.42 -5.79
CA GLU A 2 8.42 -20.08 -5.17
C GLU A 2 8.78 -19.52 -3.80
N THR A 3 8.45 -18.26 -3.54
CA THR A 3 8.63 -17.65 -2.23
C THR A 3 7.53 -18.20 -1.33
N GLU A 4 7.88 -19.25 -0.59
CA GLU A 4 6.95 -20.04 0.23
C GLU A 4 6.31 -19.26 1.39
N ASN A 5 6.76 -18.05 1.72
CA ASN A 5 6.08 -17.16 2.66
C ASN A 5 6.17 -15.69 2.21
N GLU A 6 5.03 -15.04 2.32
CA GLU A 6 4.62 -13.80 1.70
C GLU A 6 5.43 -12.57 2.14
N TYR A 7 5.85 -11.78 1.15
CA TYR A 7 6.51 -10.47 1.27
C TYR A 7 5.60 -9.38 1.92
N TRP A 8 4.49 -9.78 2.53
CA TRP A 8 3.45 -8.91 3.10
C TRP A 8 3.47 -8.88 4.63
N GLU A 9 4.18 -9.79 5.31
CA GLU A 9 4.28 -9.77 6.79
C GLU A 9 5.03 -8.54 7.33
N ASP A 10 5.86 -7.90 6.51
CA ASP A 10 6.61 -6.69 6.89
C ASP A 10 5.81 -5.39 6.72
N ILE A 11 4.62 -5.43 6.09
CA ILE A 11 3.79 -4.24 5.91
C ILE A 11 2.87 -4.10 7.13
N PRO A 12 2.86 -2.94 7.82
CA PRO A 12 1.93 -2.70 8.91
C PRO A 12 0.48 -2.98 8.48
N GLN A 13 -0.27 -3.71 9.30
CA GLN A 13 -1.65 -4.12 8.98
C GLN A 13 -2.53 -2.93 8.57
N ASP A 14 -2.37 -1.79 9.22
CA ASP A 14 -3.13 -0.58 8.92
C ASP A 14 -2.83 -0.04 7.52
N LEU A 15 -1.57 -0.10 7.08
CA LEU A 15 -1.16 0.28 5.73
C LEU A 15 -1.75 -0.69 4.69
N PHE A 16 -1.79 -1.98 4.99
CA PHE A 16 -2.39 -2.98 4.11
C PHE A 16 -3.90 -2.75 3.91
N GLU A 17 -4.64 -2.45 4.98
CA GLU A 17 -6.07 -2.13 4.89
C GLU A 17 -6.33 -0.81 4.14
N LEU A 18 -5.45 0.18 4.29
CA LEU A 18 -5.51 1.42 3.50
C LEU A 18 -5.33 1.13 2.01
N LEU A 19 -4.34 0.31 1.64
CA LEU A 19 -4.11 -0.12 0.24
C LEU A 19 -5.36 -0.80 -0.34
N LYS A 20 -5.92 -1.79 0.37
CA LYS A 20 -7.14 -2.49 -0.06
C LYS A 20 -8.31 -1.54 -0.28
N THR A 21 -8.52 -0.61 0.64
CA THR A 21 -9.61 0.37 0.56
C THR A 21 -9.45 1.29 -0.65
N LYS A 22 -8.24 1.81 -0.89
CA LYS A 22 -7.94 2.67 -2.05
C LYS A 22 -8.14 1.94 -3.37
N ILE A 23 -7.73 0.67 -3.45
CA ILE A 23 -7.95 -0.17 -4.63
C ILE A 23 -9.45 -0.41 -4.87
N LYS A 24 -10.19 -0.77 -3.82
CA LYS A 24 -11.66 -0.97 -3.90
C LYS A 24 -12.39 0.28 -4.36
N ASP A 25 -11.97 1.44 -3.86
CA ASP A 25 -12.54 2.74 -4.20
C ASP A 25 -12.06 3.30 -5.55
N LYS A 26 -11.15 2.60 -6.24
CA LYS A 26 -10.50 3.08 -7.48
C LYS A 26 -9.79 4.42 -7.32
N LYS A 27 -9.22 4.67 -6.13
CA LYS A 27 -8.43 5.87 -5.80
C LYS A 27 -6.95 5.62 -6.06
N TYR A 28 -6.62 5.38 -7.32
CA TYR A 28 -5.26 5.13 -7.79
C TYR A 28 -5.12 5.50 -9.26
N GLU A 29 -3.91 5.84 -9.67
CA GLU A 29 -3.53 5.84 -11.07
C GLU A 29 -2.95 4.47 -11.43
N TYR A 30 -3.08 4.06 -12.69
CA TYR A 30 -2.47 2.82 -13.14
C TYR A 30 -1.90 2.95 -14.54
N THR A 31 -0.85 2.17 -14.79
CA THR A 31 -0.27 2.01 -16.11
C THR A 31 0.14 0.57 -16.34
N MET A 32 0.13 0.16 -17.62
CA MET A 32 0.60 -1.14 -18.05
C MET A 32 1.93 -0.95 -18.78
N ALA A 33 3.03 -1.49 -18.23
CA ALA A 33 4.35 -1.35 -18.83
C ALA A 33 5.08 -2.69 -18.83
N LYS A 34 5.60 -3.09 -20.00
CA LYS A 34 6.34 -4.36 -20.19
C LYS A 34 5.58 -5.62 -19.70
N GLY A 35 4.24 -5.62 -19.81
CA GLY A 35 3.41 -6.74 -19.35
C GLY A 35 3.10 -6.73 -17.85
N HIS A 36 3.53 -5.70 -17.12
CA HIS A 36 3.24 -5.53 -15.69
C HIS A 36 2.21 -4.41 -15.45
N LEU A 37 1.34 -4.63 -14.47
CA LEU A 37 0.44 -3.62 -13.93
C LEU A 37 1.16 -2.83 -12.84
N TRP A 38 1.14 -1.51 -12.97
CA TRP A 38 1.64 -0.58 -11.98
C TRP A 38 0.46 0.20 -11.41
N LEU A 39 0.38 0.28 -10.08
CA LEU A 39 -0.60 1.07 -9.36
C LEU A 39 0.13 2.16 -8.58
N GLU A 40 -0.26 3.41 -8.77
CA GLU A 40 0.22 4.54 -7.99
C GLU A 40 -0.91 4.99 -7.05
N ILE A 41 -0.65 4.89 -5.74
CA ILE A 41 -1.64 5.10 -4.69
C ILE A 41 -1.12 6.15 -3.73
N GLU A 42 -1.84 7.26 -3.61
CA GLU A 42 -1.55 8.27 -2.60
C GLU A 42 -2.21 7.88 -1.26
N ILE A 43 -1.38 7.77 -0.23
CA ILE A 43 -1.78 7.46 1.14
C ILE A 43 -1.26 8.56 2.06
N SER A 44 -2.18 9.26 2.71
CA SER A 44 -1.86 10.23 3.74
C SER A 44 -1.71 9.48 5.07
N ILE A 45 -0.51 9.48 5.63
CA ILE A 45 -0.23 8.94 6.96
C ILE A 45 -0.03 10.16 7.85
N GLU A 46 -0.99 10.43 8.73
CA GLU A 46 -0.81 11.45 9.77
C GLU A 46 0.23 10.89 10.76
N ALA A 47 1.38 11.55 10.87
CA ALA A 47 2.27 11.28 11.99
C ALA A 47 1.54 11.74 13.25
N GLU A 48 1.37 10.86 14.24
CA GLU A 48 0.87 11.29 15.55
C GLU A 48 1.76 12.45 16.02
N PRO A 49 1.17 13.55 16.55
CA PRO A 49 1.99 14.61 17.11
C PRO A 49 2.87 13.99 18.18
N GLU A 50 4.20 14.10 18.04
CA GLU A 50 5.10 13.83 19.16
C GLU A 50 4.59 14.66 20.32
N ASP A 51 4.02 14.00 21.31
CA ASP A 51 3.59 14.60 22.56
C ASP A 51 4.86 15.19 23.17
N LYS A 52 5.09 16.48 22.94
CA LYS A 52 6.22 17.24 23.49
C LYS A 52 5.99 17.35 24.99
N SER A 53 6.26 16.27 25.71
CA SER A 53 6.40 16.25 27.17
C SER A 53 7.67 16.99 27.60
#